data_AF-A0A6I1FJE1-F1
#
_entry.id   AF-A0A6I1FJE1-F1
#
_cell.length_a   1.000
_cell.length_b   1.000
_cell.length_c   1.000
_cell.angle_alpha   90.00
_cell.angle_beta   90.00
_cell.angle_gamma   90.00
#
_symmetry.space_group_name_H-M   'P 1'
#
loop_
_entity.id
_entity.type
_entity.pdbx_description
1 polymer ?
#
loop_
_entity_poly.entity_id
_entity_poly.type
_entity_poly.pdbx_seq_one_letter_code
_entity_poly.pdbx_strand_id
1 'polypeptide(L)'
;MSRRAEVPIDMASEQKTILGFISIRQLIYLGAAGSIVYAYIPMVYKIFSSAGVIVALIACVFSVIPTAIFVIVFGFFKKKNLHLNFDQYFLIKMNMKKQNGIWRKGTYPKKWMVNS
;
A
#
# COMPACT_ATOMS: atom_id res chain seq x y z
N MET A 1 8.19 29.11 -10.40
CA MET A 1 7.50 28.09 -11.22
C MET A 1 8.20 26.75 -11.03
N SER A 2 7.59 25.77 -10.34
CA SER A 2 8.25 24.46 -10.14
C SER A 2 8.16 23.64 -11.42
N ARG A 3 9.29 23.24 -12.01
CA ARG A 3 9.32 22.35 -13.17
C ARG A 3 8.92 20.93 -12.71
N ARG A 4 7.84 20.38 -13.29
CA ARG A 4 7.51 18.95 -13.11
C ARG A 4 8.55 18.15 -13.87
N ALA A 5 9.20 17.20 -13.20
CA ALA A 5 10.16 16.30 -13.80
C ALA A 5 9.71 14.86 -13.53
N GLU A 6 9.70 14.04 -14.58
CA GLU A 6 9.41 12.62 -14.47
C GLU A 6 10.71 11.90 -14.11
N VAL A 7 10.71 11.20 -12.97
CA VAL A 7 11.90 10.53 -12.43
C VAL A 7 11.53 9.06 -12.19
N PRO A 8 12.48 8.11 -12.36
CA PRO A 8 12.27 6.73 -11.94
C PRO A 8 11.79 6.66 -10.48
N ILE A 9 10.93 5.69 -10.21
CA ILE A 9 10.28 5.51 -8.90
C ILE A 9 11.36 5.31 -7.83
N ASP A 10 11.42 6.24 -6.88
CA ASP A 10 12.37 6.19 -5.78
C ASP A 10 11.74 5.54 -4.54
N MET A 11 12.25 4.37 -4.18
CA MET A 11 11.83 3.62 -3.00
C MET A 11 12.44 4.16 -1.70
N ALA A 12 13.49 4.99 -1.76
CA ALA A 12 14.18 5.51 -0.57
C ALA A 12 13.32 6.49 0.22
N SER A 13 12.40 7.21 -0.44
CA SER A 13 11.45 8.10 0.23
C SER A 13 10.38 7.35 1.03
N GLU A 14 10.14 6.05 0.78
CA GLU A 14 9.15 5.24 1.51
C GLU A 14 9.71 4.61 2.79
N GLN A 15 10.91 5.00 3.20
CA GLN A 15 11.61 4.42 4.34
C GLN A 15 10.86 4.72 5.65
N LYS A 16 10.02 3.74 6.04
CA LYS A 16 9.26 3.56 7.29
C LYS A 16 9.01 4.83 8.11
N THR A 17 7.91 5.50 7.79
CA THR A 17 7.52 6.80 8.33
C THR A 17 6.66 6.75 9.61
N ILE A 18 6.25 5.58 10.11
CA ILE A 18 5.48 5.47 11.36
C ILE A 18 6.10 4.40 12.27
N LEU A 19 6.76 4.85 13.35
CA LEU A 19 7.36 4.03 14.43
C LEU A 19 8.43 2.98 14.00
N GLY A 20 8.93 2.99 12.77
CA GLY A 20 9.97 2.03 12.33
C GLY A 20 9.48 0.57 12.14
N PHE A 21 8.23 0.27 12.50
CA PHE A 21 7.62 -1.06 12.32
C PHE A 21 6.86 -1.17 10.99
N ILE A 22 5.96 -0.22 10.69
CA ILE A 22 5.01 -0.25 9.56
C ILE A 22 5.17 0.97 8.63
N SER A 23 5.00 0.78 7.32
CA SER A 23 4.98 1.89 6.35
C SER A 23 3.60 2.54 6.25
N ILE A 24 3.53 3.81 5.82
CA ILE A 24 2.25 4.50 5.55
C ILE A 24 1.37 3.69 4.57
N ARG A 25 1.98 3.02 3.59
CA ARG A 25 1.26 2.16 2.63
C ARG A 25 0.57 0.99 3.32
N GLN A 26 1.29 0.26 4.17
CA GLN A 26 0.72 -0.82 4.97
C GLN A 26 -0.43 -0.32 5.86
N LEU A 27 -0.28 0.87 6.44
CA LEU A 27 -1.33 1.50 7.23
C LEU A 27 -2.57 1.82 6.39
N ILE A 28 -2.41 2.32 5.17
CA ILE A 28 -3.53 2.56 4.25
C ILE A 28 -4.25 1.26 3.92
N TYR A 29 -3.52 0.18 3.60
CA TYR A 29 -4.12 -1.12 3.32
C TYR A 29 -4.88 -1.69 4.52
N LEU A 30 -4.29 -1.62 5.73
CA LEU A 30 -4.93 -2.09 6.97
C LEU A 30 -6.16 -1.25 7.32
N GLY A 31 -6.05 0.08 7.21
CA GLY A 31 -7.15 1.00 7.48
C GLY A 31 -8.31 0.79 6.52
N ALA A 32 -8.05 0.78 5.20
CA ALA A 32 -9.06 0.55 4.19
C ALA A 32 -9.73 -0.82 4.34
N ALA A 33 -8.95 -1.89 4.53
CA ALA A 33 -9.51 -3.22 4.72
C ALA A 33 -10.33 -3.32 6.01
N GLY A 34 -9.87 -2.72 7.11
CA GLY A 34 -10.62 -2.65 8.36
C GLY A 34 -11.96 -1.94 8.19
N SER A 35 -11.99 -0.80 7.47
CA SER A 35 -13.22 -0.08 7.17
C SER A 35 -14.20 -0.91 6.33
N ILE A 36 -13.69 -1.60 5.29
CA ILE A 36 -14.51 -2.46 4.42
C ILE A 36 -15.10 -3.62 5.24
N VAL A 37 -14.25 -4.35 5.98
CA VAL A 37 -14.67 -5.47 6.84
C VAL A 37 -15.73 -5.02 7.83
N TYR A 38 -15.50 -3.91 8.53
CA TYR A 38 -16.46 -3.36 9.48
C TYR A 38 -17.82 -3.05 8.84
N ALA A 39 -17.83 -2.54 7.61
CA ALA A 39 -19.06 -2.19 6.91
C ALA A 39 -19.90 -3.41 6.49
N TYR A 40 -19.28 -4.51 6.02
CA TYR A 40 -20.02 -5.65 5.48
C TYR A 40 -20.27 -6.79 6.49
N ILE A 41 -19.47 -6.91 7.56
CA ILE A 41 -19.65 -7.96 8.58
C ILE A 41 -21.09 -8.04 9.13
N PRO A 42 -21.77 -6.92 9.48
CA PRO A 42 -23.14 -6.98 9.98
C PRO A 42 -24.13 -7.57 8.96
N MET A 43 -23.91 -7.32 7.67
CA MET A 43 -24.73 -7.88 6.60
C MET A 43 -24.52 -9.39 6.49
N VAL A 44 -23.27 -9.85 6.50
CA VAL A 44 -22.94 -11.29 6.49
C VAL A 44 -23.55 -11.99 7.71
N TYR A 45 -23.41 -11.40 8.89
CA TYR A 45 -23.97 -11.97 10.12
C TYR A 45 -25.49 -12.12 10.02
N LYS A 46 -26.22 -11.10 9.53
CA LYS A 46 -27.68 -11.16 9.37
C LYS A 46 -28.11 -12.28 8.42
N ILE A 47 -27.41 -12.46 7.30
CA ILE A 47 -27.72 -13.50 6.31
C ILE A 47 -27.63 -14.90 6.93
N PHE A 48 -26.61 -15.15 7.75
CA PHE A 48 -26.37 -16.48 8.33
C PHE A 48 -26.95 -16.66 9.74
N SER A 49 -27.49 -15.60 10.35
CA SER A 49 -28.08 -15.66 11.70
C SER A 49 -29.26 -16.63 11.82
N SER A 50 -29.98 -16.87 10.72
CA SER A 50 -31.09 -17.84 10.65
C SER A 50 -30.64 -19.29 10.79
N ALA A 51 -29.39 -19.61 10.42
CA ALA A 51 -28.80 -20.93 10.53
C ALA A 51 -28.18 -21.22 11.91
N GLY A 52 -28.18 -20.22 12.81
CA GLY A 52 -27.62 -20.31 14.14
C GLY A 52 -26.37 -19.44 14.34
N VAL A 53 -26.19 -18.98 15.58
CA VAL A 53 -25.14 -18.00 15.94
C VAL A 53 -23.74 -18.50 15.61
N ILE A 54 -23.45 -19.78 15.86
CA ILE A 54 -22.14 -20.39 15.58
C ILE A 54 -21.84 -20.37 14.07
N VAL A 55 -22.83 -20.73 13.25
CA VAL A 55 -22.69 -20.75 11.78
C VAL A 55 -22.46 -19.34 11.26
N ALA A 56 -23.19 -18.35 11.78
CA ALA A 56 -23.02 -16.95 11.42
C ALA A 56 -21.62 -16.42 11.76
N LEU A 57 -21.08 -16.77 12.93
CA LEU A 57 -19.71 -16.39 13.31
C LEU A 57 -18.66 -17.02 12.39
N ILE A 58 -18.81 -18.30 12.07
CA ILE A 58 -17.92 -19.00 11.13
C ILE A 58 -17.97 -18.30 9.75
N ALA A 59 -19.16 -18.01 9.23
CA ALA A 59 -19.33 -17.32 7.95
C ALA A 59 -18.66 -15.94 7.94
N CYS A 60 -18.77 -15.17 9.02
CA CYS A 60 -18.07 -13.89 9.17
C CYS A 60 -16.55 -14.06 9.07
N VAL A 61 -15.96 -15.05 9.76
CA VAL A 61 -14.50 -15.30 9.70
C VAL A 61 -14.06 -15.66 8.27
N PHE A 62 -14.78 -16.58 7.62
CA PHE A 62 -14.48 -16.97 6.24
C PHE A 62 -14.60 -15.81 5.25
N SER A 63 -15.56 -14.91 5.47
CA SER A 63 -15.77 -13.75 4.61
C SER A 63 -14.63 -12.72 4.67
N VAL A 64 -13.78 -12.75 5.71
CA VAL A 64 -12.62 -11.86 5.86
C VAL A 64 -11.38 -12.40 5.14
N ILE A 65 -11.34 -13.71 4.84
CA ILE A 65 -10.18 -14.35 4.22
C ILE A 65 -9.80 -13.68 2.88
N PRO A 66 -10.74 -13.45 1.93
CA PRO A 66 -10.39 -12.82 0.66
C PRO A 66 -9.76 -11.43 0.86
N THR A 67 -10.36 -10.61 1.73
CA THR A 67 -9.88 -9.26 2.07
C THR A 67 -8.49 -9.31 2.72
N ALA A 68 -8.26 -10.25 3.63
CA ALA A 68 -6.97 -10.45 4.27
C ALA A 68 -5.87 -10.85 3.26
N ILE A 69 -6.18 -11.72 2.31
CA ILE A 69 -5.25 -12.11 1.23
C ILE A 69 -4.84 -10.88 0.42
N PHE A 70 -5.79 -10.03 0.02
CA PHE A 70 -5.48 -8.78 -0.70
C PHE A 70 -4.54 -7.87 0.08
N VAL A 71 -4.80 -7.67 1.37
CA VAL A 71 -3.95 -6.84 2.23
C VAL A 71 -2.53 -7.39 2.33
N ILE A 72 -2.38 -8.71 2.51
CA ILE A 72 -1.06 -9.34 2.62
C ILE A 72 -0.28 -9.21 1.30
N VAL A 73 -0.93 -9.51 0.17
CA VAL A 73 -0.28 -9.48 -1.14
C VAL A 73 0.16 -8.07 -1.52
N PHE A 74 -0.71 -7.07 -1.37
CA PHE A 74 -0.39 -5.70 -1.81
C PHE A 74 0.35 -4.87 -0.75
N GLY A 75 0.04 -5.07 0.53
CA GLY A 75 0.63 -4.32 1.63
C GLY A 75 1.98 -4.86 2.11
N PHE A 76 2.21 -6.17 2.08
CA PHE A 76 3.39 -6.78 2.71
C PHE A 76 4.30 -7.53 1.75
N PHE A 77 3.78 -8.03 0.62
CA PHE A 77 4.60 -8.79 -0.31
C PHE A 77 5.58 -7.90 -1.09
N LYS A 78 6.85 -8.32 -1.14
CA LYS A 78 7.92 -7.65 -1.88
C LYS A 78 8.49 -8.57 -2.93
N LYS A 79 8.80 -8.02 -4.11
CA LYS A 79 9.47 -8.76 -5.17
C LYS A 79 10.98 -8.70 -4.95
N LYS A 80 11.54 -9.79 -4.40
CA LYS A 80 12.96 -9.87 -3.98
C LYS A 80 13.94 -9.42 -5.07
N ASN A 81 13.73 -9.88 -6.31
CA ASN A 81 14.66 -9.60 -7.43
C ASN A 81 14.67 -8.14 -7.89
N LEU A 82 13.62 -7.37 -7.59
CA LEU A 82 13.49 -5.98 -8.02
C LEU A 82 13.58 -5.00 -6.85
N HIS A 83 13.65 -5.51 -5.60
CA HIS A 83 13.54 -4.72 -4.37
C HIS A 83 12.30 -3.80 -4.30
N LEU A 84 11.28 -4.08 -5.12
CA LEU A 84 10.04 -3.32 -5.21
C LEU A 84 8.92 -3.97 -4.38
N ASN A 85 8.02 -3.15 -3.86
CA ASN A 85 6.76 -3.65 -3.31
C ASN A 85 5.84 -4.14 -4.43
N PHE A 86 4.97 -5.10 -4.13
CA PHE A 86 4.18 -5.77 -5.15
C PHE A 86 3.17 -4.85 -5.86
N ASP A 87 2.54 -3.93 -5.14
CA ASP A 87 1.66 -2.90 -5.68
C ASP A 87 2.37 -2.01 -6.72
N GLN A 88 3.56 -1.51 -6.41
CA GLN A 88 4.33 -0.68 -7.34
C GLN A 88 4.84 -1.47 -8.53
N TYR A 89 5.28 -2.71 -8.30
CA TYR A 89 5.63 -3.62 -9.39
C TYR A 89 4.43 -3.83 -10.33
N PHE A 90 3.24 -4.02 -9.78
CA PHE A 90 2.02 -4.18 -10.55
C PHE A 90 1.66 -2.91 -11.35
N LEU A 91 1.77 -1.73 -10.73
CA LEU A 91 1.55 -0.45 -11.40
C LEU A 91 2.53 -0.21 -12.56
N ILE A 92 3.82 -0.51 -12.37
CA ILE A 92 4.83 -0.43 -13.43
C ILE A 92 4.50 -1.41 -14.56
N LYS A 93 4.05 -2.62 -14.22
CA LYS A 93 3.62 -3.63 -15.21
C LYS A 93 2.38 -3.17 -15.99
N MET A 94 1.49 -2.39 -15.38
CA MET A 94 0.37 -1.72 -16.03
C MET A 94 0.77 -0.46 -16.82
N ASN A 95 2.06 -0.33 -17.18
CA ASN A 95 2.60 0.76 -17.99
C ASN A 95 2.63 2.14 -17.30
N MET A 96 2.40 2.21 -15.99
CA MET A 96 2.64 3.43 -15.20
C MET A 96 4.12 3.52 -14.82
N LYS A 97 4.95 3.86 -15.81
CA LYS A 97 6.42 3.89 -15.66
C LYS A 97 6.96 5.13 -14.95
N LYS A 98 6.12 6.13 -14.69
CA LYS A 98 6.56 7.47 -14.28
C LYS A 98 5.80 7.94 -13.04
N GLN A 99 6.54 8.46 -12.08
CA GLN A 99 5.98 9.06 -10.88
C GLN A 99 6.00 10.59 -11.07
N ASN A 100 4.82 11.23 -11.02
CA ASN A 100 4.72 12.67 -11.09
C ASN A 100 5.06 13.28 -9.73
N GLY A 101 6.30 13.76 -9.58
CA GLY A 101 6.78 14.42 -8.37
C GLY A 101 7.12 15.89 -8.61
N ILE A 102 6.90 16.74 -7.60
CA ILE A 102 7.43 18.12 -7.57
C ILE A 102 8.83 18.04 -6.95
N TRP A 103 9.84 17.96 -7.80
CA TRP A 103 11.23 17.93 -7.36
C TRP A 103 11.75 19.36 -7.18
N ARG A 104 12.10 19.73 -5.95
CA ARG A 104 12.83 20.97 -5.68
C ARG A 104 14.29 20.75 -6.04
N LYS A 105 14.82 21.46 -7.04
CA LYS A 105 16.27 21.58 -7.18
C LYS A 105 16.78 22.24 -5.89
N GLY A 106 17.72 21.61 -5.20
CA GLY A 106 18.48 22.30 -4.17
C GLY A 106 19.05 23.58 -4.77
N THR A 107 18.83 24.70 -4.11
CA THR A 107 19.17 26.05 -4.60
C THR A 107 20.67 26.26 -4.82
N TYR A 108 21.52 25.34 -4.34
CA TYR A 108 22.97 25.44 -4.41
C TYR A 108 23.59 24.15 -4.96
N PRO A 109 24.48 24.23 -5.96
CA PRO A 109 25.35 23.11 -6.27
C PRO A 109 26.23 22.83 -5.04
N LYS A 110 26.34 21.55 -4.64
CA LYS A 110 27.26 21.18 -3.56
C LYS A 110 28.69 21.53 -3.99
N LYS A 111 29.47 22.17 -3.12
CA LYS A 111 30.83 22.71 -3.42
C LYS A 111 31.75 21.72 -4.16
N TRP A 112 31.60 20.42 -3.93
CA TRP A 112 32.41 19.39 -4.58
C TRP A 112 32.07 19.11 -6.06
N MET A 113 30.93 19.59 -6.58
CA MET A 113 30.56 19.45 -8.01
C MET A 113 31.09 20.59 -8.90
N VAL A 114 31.64 21.65 -8.30
CA VAL A 114 32.05 22.88 -9.01
C VAL A 114 33.56 22.99 -9.15
N ASN A 115 34.31 22.08 -8.51
CA ASN A 115 35.76 22.00 -8.55
C ASN A 115 36.18 20.65 -9.13
N SER A 116 36.06 20.50 -10.45
CA SER A 116 36.67 19.43 -11.25
C SER A 116 37.33 20.06 -12.46
#